data_AF-A0A2Z6MVX6-F1
#
_entry.id   AF-A0A2Z6MVX6-F1
#
_cell.length_a   1.000
_cell.length_b   1.000
_cell.length_c   1.000
_cell.angle_alpha   90.00
_cell.angle_beta   90.00
_cell.angle_gamma   90.00
#
_symmetry.space_group_name_H-M   'P 1'
#
loop_
_entity.id
_entity.type
_entity.pdbx_description
1 polymer ?
#
loop_
_entity_poly.entity_id
_entity_poly.type
_entity_poly.pdbx_seq_one_letter_code
_entity_poly.pdbx_strand_id
1 'polypeptide(L)'
;MSTLDATRAELGLLVLYLNKAEARDKICRAIQYGSKFLSNGQPGKAQNVDKTTSLARKFVNDLHALISPTPQGTPLPIILLGKSKNALLSTFLFLDQFVWLGRTGIVENKERTELLGRISLYCWLGSSICTSLVE
;
A
#
# COMPACT_ATOMS: atom_id res chain seq x y z
N MET A 1 22.76 16.99 16.15
CA MET A 1 21.60 16.76 15.26
C MET A 1 20.35 16.86 16.10
N SER A 2 19.40 17.71 15.73
CA SER A 2 18.08 17.68 16.39
C SER A 2 17.39 16.35 16.04
N THR A 3 16.46 15.89 16.87
CA THR A 3 15.63 14.70 16.57
C THR A 3 14.96 14.81 15.21
N LEU A 4 14.59 16.02 14.81
CA LEU A 4 13.96 16.33 13.53
C LEU A 4 14.89 16.13 12.34
N ASP A 5 16.18 16.44 12.49
CA ASP A 5 17.20 16.20 11.45
C ASP A 5 17.47 14.71 11.27
N ALA A 6 17.46 13.93 12.36
CA ALA A 6 17.59 12.48 12.31
C ALA A 6 16.39 11.85 11.56
N THR A 7 15.15 12.25 11.90
CA THR A 7 13.96 11.76 11.20
C THR A 7 13.97 12.12 9.71
N ARG A 8 14.43 13.33 9.35
CA ARG A 8 14.57 13.72 7.92
C ARG A 8 15.59 12.85 7.19
N ALA A 9 16.72 12.54 7.82
CA ALA A 9 17.75 11.67 7.24
C ALA A 9 17.23 10.24 7.04
N GLU A 10 16.53 9.68 8.04
CA GLU A 10 15.90 8.36 7.94
C GLU A 10 14.83 8.31 6.85
N LEU A 11 13.98 9.34 6.75
CA LEU A 11 12.97 9.46 5.70
C LEU A 11 13.63 9.52 4.32
N GLY A 12 14.71 10.30 4.19
CA GLY A 12 15.49 10.39 2.95
C GLY A 12 16.12 9.05 2.55
N LEU A 13 16.60 8.28 3.51
CA LEU A 13 17.11 6.92 3.27
C LEU A 13 16.00 5.98 2.83
N LEU A 14 14.81 6.08 3.44
CA LEU A 14 13.64 5.29 3.07
C LEU A 14 13.19 5.59 1.63
N VAL A 15 13.16 6.87 1.25
CA VAL A 15 12.88 7.33 -0.11
C VAL A 15 13.92 6.77 -1.08
N LEU A 16 15.20 6.84 -0.75
CA LEU A 16 16.28 6.33 -1.60
C LEU A 16 16.18 4.81 -1.80
N TYR A 17 15.80 4.08 -0.75
CA TYR A 17 15.54 2.64 -0.85
C TYR A 17 14.32 2.33 -1.73
N LEU A 18 13.23 3.06 -1.53
CA LEU A 18 11.99 2.87 -2.29
C LEU A 18 12.08 3.34 -3.75
N ASN A 19 13.02 4.24 -4.05
CA ASN A 19 13.40 4.66 -5.40
C ASN A 19 14.08 3.56 -6.22
N LYS A 20 14.57 2.47 -5.59
CA LYS A 20 14.94 1.23 -6.30
C LYS A 20 13.69 0.46 -6.76
N ALA A 21 12.72 1.19 -7.30
CA ALA A 21 11.42 0.68 -7.73
C ALA A 21 11.58 -0.42 -8.78
N GLU A 22 12.59 -0.35 -9.65
CA GLU A 22 12.81 -1.34 -10.70
C GLU A 22 13.07 -2.75 -10.14
N ALA A 23 13.89 -2.88 -9.09
CA ALA A 23 14.17 -4.18 -8.46
C ALA A 23 12.92 -4.75 -7.76
N ARG A 24 12.20 -3.91 -7.02
CA ARG A 24 10.92 -4.28 -6.39
C ARG A 24 9.90 -4.72 -7.43
N ASP A 25 9.75 -3.95 -8.50
CA ASP A 25 8.79 -4.19 -9.57
C ASP A 25 9.06 -5.52 -10.26
N LYS A 26 10.33 -5.79 -10.57
CA LYS A 26 10.78 -7.06 -11.16
C LYS A 26 10.50 -8.24 -10.25
N ILE A 27 10.78 -8.14 -8.94
CA ILE A 27 10.50 -9.23 -7.98
C ILE A 27 8.99 -9.49 -7.88
N CYS A 28 8.17 -8.46 -7.70
CA CYS A 28 6.72 -8.62 -7.64
C CYS A 28 6.16 -9.21 -8.94
N ARG A 29 6.65 -8.76 -10.11
CA ARG A 29 6.26 -9.34 -11.40
C ARG A 29 6.70 -10.78 -11.56
N ALA A 30 7.90 -11.14 -11.13
CA ALA A 30 8.38 -12.52 -11.18
C ALA A 30 7.49 -13.46 -10.35
N ILE A 31 7.11 -13.03 -9.14
CA ILE A 31 6.19 -13.79 -8.28
C ILE A 31 4.80 -13.88 -8.92
N GLN A 32 4.28 -12.81 -9.50
CA GLN A 32 2.98 -12.81 -10.21
C GLN A 32 2.99 -13.73 -11.43
N TYR A 33 4.00 -13.64 -12.29
CA TYR A 33 4.13 -14.49 -13.47
C TYR A 33 4.35 -15.96 -13.10
N GLY A 34 5.21 -16.24 -12.11
CA GLY A 34 5.41 -17.59 -11.59
C GLY A 34 4.13 -18.17 -11.01
N SER A 35 3.37 -17.36 -10.27
CA SER A 35 2.07 -17.74 -9.71
C SER A 35 1.04 -18.03 -10.81
N LYS A 36 0.96 -17.20 -11.85
CA LYS A 36 0.08 -17.42 -13.00
C LYS A 36 0.44 -18.67 -13.78
N PHE A 37 1.73 -18.91 -13.98
CA PHE A 37 2.24 -20.12 -14.63
C PHE A 37 1.85 -21.39 -13.86
N LEU A 38 2.06 -21.39 -12.54
CA LEU A 38 1.67 -22.50 -11.66
C LEU A 38 0.16 -22.70 -11.59
N SER A 39 -0.63 -21.62 -11.63
CA SER A 39 -2.09 -21.70 -11.52
C SER A 39 -2.77 -22.09 -12.83
N ASN A 40 -2.11 -21.92 -13.98
CA ASN A 40 -2.70 -22.09 -15.32
C ASN A 40 -4.09 -21.45 -15.48
N GLY A 41 -4.31 -20.29 -14.84
CA GLY A 41 -5.60 -19.58 -14.82
C GLY A 41 -6.68 -20.16 -13.90
N GLN A 42 -6.45 -21.30 -13.25
CA GLN A 42 -7.39 -21.92 -12.32
C GLN A 42 -7.44 -21.18 -10.97
N PRO A 43 -8.60 -21.08 -10.31
CA PRO A 43 -8.69 -20.55 -8.96
C PRO A 43 -7.99 -21.48 -7.96
N GLY A 44 -7.12 -20.94 -7.12
CA GLY A 44 -6.36 -21.74 -6.16
C GLY A 44 -5.35 -20.92 -5.36
N LYS A 45 -4.48 -21.63 -4.62
CA LYS A 45 -3.45 -21.00 -3.78
C LYS A 45 -2.51 -20.11 -4.60
N ALA A 46 -2.10 -20.57 -5.78
CA ALA A 46 -1.24 -19.81 -6.68
C ALA A 46 -1.91 -18.51 -7.16
N GLN A 47 -3.20 -18.53 -7.51
CA GLN A 47 -3.94 -17.32 -7.86
C GLN A 47 -4.05 -16.32 -6.68
N ASN A 48 -4.16 -16.80 -5.44
CA ASN A 48 -4.17 -15.93 -4.27
C ASN A 48 -2.80 -15.26 -4.04
N VAL A 49 -1.70 -15.94 -4.35
CA VAL A 49 -0.35 -15.36 -4.30
C VAL A 49 -0.19 -14.25 -5.35
N ASP A 50 -0.71 -14.43 -6.56
CA ASP A 50 -0.73 -13.37 -7.60
C ASP A 50 -1.51 -12.12 -7.13
N LYS A 51 -2.70 -12.31 -6.57
CA LYS A 51 -3.55 -11.22 -6.08
C LYS A 51 -2.91 -10.47 -4.91
N THR A 52 -2.42 -11.19 -3.90
CA THR A 52 -1.77 -10.59 -2.73
C THR A 52 -0.48 -9.86 -3.10
N THR A 53 0.33 -10.42 -3.99
CA THR A 53 1.54 -9.77 -4.51
C THR A 53 1.22 -8.49 -5.28
N SER A 54 0.12 -8.47 -6.03
CA SER A 54 -0.37 -7.28 -6.72
C SER A 54 -0.79 -6.17 -5.76
N LEU A 55 -1.46 -6.52 -4.66
CA LEU A 55 -1.84 -5.56 -3.60
C LEU A 55 -0.61 -5.01 -2.87
N ALA A 56 0.34 -5.89 -2.51
CA ALA A 56 1.61 -5.47 -1.90
C ALA A 56 2.38 -4.50 -2.80
N ARG A 57 2.44 -4.74 -4.12
CA ARG A 57 3.05 -3.83 -5.08
C ARG A 57 2.37 -2.45 -5.08
N LYS A 58 1.04 -2.40 -5.05
CA LYS A 58 0.28 -1.14 -4.95
C LYS A 58 0.60 -0.40 -3.65
N PHE A 59 0.58 -1.10 -2.51
CA PHE A 59 0.89 -0.51 -1.21
C PHE A 59 2.26 0.18 -1.20
N VAL A 60 3.29 -0.50 -1.71
CA VAL A 60 4.66 0.06 -1.70
C VAL A 60 4.78 1.25 -2.67
N ASN A 61 4.06 1.23 -3.80
CA ASN A 61 4.02 2.37 -4.71
C ASN A 61 3.33 3.58 -4.07
N ASP A 62 2.19 3.37 -3.40
CA ASP A 62 1.43 4.43 -2.73
C ASP A 62 2.19 4.99 -1.52
N LEU A 63 2.85 4.14 -0.76
CA LEU A 63 3.73 4.56 0.34
C LEU A 63 4.86 5.43 -0.18
N HIS A 64 5.48 5.05 -1.30
CA HIS A 64 6.52 5.86 -1.95
C HIS A 64 5.97 7.23 -2.39
N ALA A 65 4.79 7.27 -3.00
CA ALA A 65 4.13 8.52 -3.39
C ALA A 65 3.76 9.40 -2.18
N LEU A 66 3.42 8.79 -1.05
CA LEU A 66 3.12 9.50 0.19
C LEU A 66 4.35 10.20 0.78
N ILE A 67 5.48 9.50 0.86
CA ILE A 67 6.71 10.02 1.46
C ILE A 67 7.54 10.90 0.51
N SER A 68 7.31 10.78 -0.79
CA SER A 68 8.06 11.54 -1.79
C SER A 68 7.80 13.05 -1.63
N PRO A 69 8.84 13.88 -1.84
CA PRO A 69 8.70 15.33 -1.83
C PRO A 69 7.78 15.77 -2.97
N THR A 70 6.93 16.75 -2.71
CA THR A 70 5.99 17.31 -3.70
C THR A 70 6.68 18.34 -4.59
N PRO A 71 6.26 18.50 -5.86
CA PRO A 71 6.80 19.52 -6.75
C PRO A 71 6.64 20.93 -6.18
N GLN A 72 7.63 21.80 -6.40
CA GLN A 72 7.55 23.20 -6.01
C GLN A 72 6.52 23.93 -6.89
N GLY A 73 5.59 24.65 -6.27
CA GLY A 73 4.57 25.45 -6.98
C GLY A 73 3.15 24.86 -7.01
N THR A 74 2.92 23.65 -6.48
CA THR A 74 1.56 23.12 -6.31
C THR A 74 0.83 23.81 -5.16
N PRO A 75 -0.45 24.19 -5.31
CA PRO A 75 -1.19 24.86 -4.25
C PRO A 75 -1.39 23.91 -3.05
N LEU A 76 -1.19 24.45 -1.83
CA LEU A 76 -1.24 23.69 -0.57
C LEU A 76 -2.47 22.77 -0.42
N PRO A 77 -3.70 23.18 -0.79
CA PRO A 77 -4.87 22.30 -0.69
C PRO A 77 -4.76 21.02 -1.53
N ILE A 78 -4.19 21.12 -2.74
CA ILE A 78 -4.02 19.96 -3.65
C ILE A 78 -2.96 19.02 -3.10
N ILE A 79 -1.88 19.55 -2.51
CA ILE A 79 -0.86 18.74 -1.85
C ILE A 79 -1.47 17.95 -0.69
N LEU A 80 -2.24 18.63 0.17
CA LEU A 80 -2.88 18.05 1.34
C LEU A 80 -3.86 16.95 0.93
N LEU A 81 -4.68 17.21 -0.09
CA LEU A 81 -5.66 16.25 -0.61
C LEU A 81 -5.00 15.04 -1.31
N GLY A 82 -3.91 15.27 -2.04
CA GLY A 82 -3.14 14.18 -2.66
C GLY A 82 -2.43 13.31 -1.63
N LYS A 83 -1.81 13.91 -0.60
CA LYS A 83 -1.18 13.14 0.48
C LYS A 83 -2.20 12.45 1.38
N SER A 84 -3.35 13.07 1.67
CA SER A 84 -4.42 12.43 2.45
C SER A 84 -5.00 11.22 1.71
N LYS A 85 -5.25 11.33 0.40
CA LYS A 85 -5.60 10.20 -0.46
C LYS A 85 -4.59 9.06 -0.34
N ASN A 86 -3.30 9.35 -0.55
CA ASN A 86 -2.25 8.32 -0.50
C ASN A 86 -2.10 7.69 0.90
N ALA A 87 -2.30 8.46 1.96
CA ALA A 87 -2.30 7.96 3.33
C ALA A 87 -3.48 7.02 3.61
N LEU A 88 -4.68 7.38 3.16
CA LEU A 88 -5.88 6.57 3.31
C LEU A 88 -5.81 5.28 2.49
N LEU A 89 -5.35 5.36 1.24
CA LEU A 89 -5.21 4.19 0.37
C LEU A 89 -4.12 3.22 0.86
N SER A 90 -2.97 3.73 1.28
CA SER A 90 -1.91 2.89 1.84
C SER A 90 -2.36 2.20 3.13
N THR A 91 -3.08 2.91 4.01
CA THR A 91 -3.65 2.33 5.23
C THR A 91 -4.66 1.22 4.90
N PHE A 92 -5.54 1.43 3.91
CA PHE A 92 -6.45 0.40 3.44
C PHE A 92 -5.70 -0.86 2.96
N LEU A 93 -4.74 -0.70 2.06
CA LEU A 93 -3.99 -1.83 1.49
C LEU A 93 -3.17 -2.59 2.54
N PHE A 94 -2.67 -1.89 3.56
CA PHE A 94 -1.96 -2.48 4.69
C PHE A 94 -2.91 -3.29 5.58
N LEU A 95 -4.04 -2.70 5.99
CA LEU A 95 -5.03 -3.37 6.83
C LEU A 95 -5.65 -4.58 6.14
N ASP A 96 -5.83 -4.52 4.81
CA ASP A 96 -6.36 -5.64 4.03
C ASP A 96 -5.46 -6.89 4.11
N GLN A 97 -4.14 -6.74 4.32
CA GLN A 97 -3.25 -7.89 4.55
C GLN A 97 -3.58 -8.62 5.85
N PHE A 98 -3.93 -7.89 6.91
CA PHE A 98 -4.33 -8.49 8.20
C PHE A 98 -5.71 -9.12 8.12
N VAL A 99 -6.64 -8.51 7.40
CA VAL A 99 -7.96 -9.11 7.15
C VAL A 99 -7.80 -10.41 6.36
N TRP A 100 -6.93 -10.44 5.36
CA TRP A 100 -6.60 -11.68 4.64
C TRP A 100 -5.96 -12.72 5.55
N LEU A 101 -4.99 -12.34 6.40
CA LEU A 101 -4.39 -13.25 7.38
C LEU A 101 -5.43 -13.85 8.34
N GLY A 102 -6.41 -13.06 8.78
CA GLY A 102 -7.53 -13.58 9.58
C GLY A 102 -8.41 -14.58 8.82
N ARG A 103 -8.64 -14.38 7.51
CA ARG A 103 -9.38 -15.36 6.66
C ARG A 103 -8.63 -16.68 6.47
N THR A 104 -7.29 -16.67 6.55
CA THR A 104 -6.49 -17.91 6.47
C THR A 104 -6.46 -18.71 7.78
N GLY A 105 -7.03 -18.16 8.86
CA GLY A 105 -7.03 -18.81 10.18
C GLY A 105 -5.71 -18.70 10.95
N ILE A 106 -4.70 -17.98 10.42
CA ILE A 106 -3.42 -17.74 11.10
C ILE A 106 -3.61 -16.79 12.30
N VAL A 107 -4.56 -15.85 12.21
CA VAL A 107 -4.91 -14.94 13.31
C VAL A 107 -6.16 -15.48 14.00
N GLU A 108 -6.01 -15.94 15.23
CA GLU A 108 -7.11 -16.54 16.01
C GLU A 108 -8.17 -15.52 16.44
N ASN A 109 -7.82 -14.24 16.52
CA ASN A 109 -8.69 -13.20 17.06
C ASN A 109 -9.66 -12.64 15.99
N LYS A 110 -10.85 -13.25 15.90
CA LYS A 110 -11.89 -12.91 14.93
C LYS A 110 -12.43 -11.49 15.09
N GLU A 111 -12.67 -11.03 16.32
CA GLU A 111 -13.23 -9.70 16.59
C GLU A 111 -12.30 -8.57 16.11
N ARG A 112 -10.99 -8.71 16.38
CA ARG A 112 -9.99 -7.73 15.91
C ARG A 112 -9.89 -7.71 14.40
N THR A 113 -9.98 -8.88 13.76
CA THR A 113 -9.96 -8.98 12.29
C THR A 113 -11.15 -8.27 11.66
N GLU A 114 -12.34 -8.41 12.24
CA GLU A 114 -13.55 -7.75 11.75
C GLU A 114 -13.47 -6.22 11.96
N LEU A 115 -12.98 -5.77 13.11
CA LEU A 115 -12.76 -4.35 13.38
C LEU A 115 -11.77 -3.73 12.40
N LEU A 116 -10.64 -4.40 12.14
CA LEU A 116 -9.67 -3.97 11.12
C LEU A 116 -10.29 -3.93 9.72
N GLY A 117 -11.18 -4.87 9.40
CA GLY A 117 -11.93 -4.86 8.15
C GLY A 117 -12.88 -3.67 8.02
N ARG A 118 -13.55 -3.26 9.09
CA ARG A 118 -14.39 -2.04 9.07
C ARG A 118 -13.54 -0.78 8.91
N ILE A 119 -12.43 -0.68 9.63
CA ILE A 119 -11.50 0.45 9.49
C ILE A 119 -10.95 0.53 8.07
N SER A 120 -10.54 -0.61 7.49
CA SER A 120 -10.01 -0.62 6.12
C SER A 120 -11.04 -0.12 5.12
N LEU A 121 -12.32 -0.51 5.27
CA LEU A 121 -13.41 0.00 4.42
C LEU A 121 -13.61 1.52 4.55
N TYR A 122 -13.54 2.09 5.75
CA TYR A 122 -13.60 3.54 5.93
C TYR A 122 -12.42 4.26 5.28
N CYS A 123 -11.21 3.70 5.39
CA CYS A 123 -10.02 4.23 4.72
C CYS A 123 -10.17 4.20 3.20
N TRP A 124 -10.71 3.10 2.65
CA TRP A 124 -11.00 2.99 1.22
C TRP A 124 -12.03 4.04 0.76
N LEU A 125 -13.13 4.18 1.49
CA LEU A 125 -14.18 5.16 1.18
C LEU A 125 -13.66 6.60 1.25
N GLY A 126 -12.88 6.93 2.28
CA GLY A 126 -12.23 8.24 2.42
C GLY A 126 -11.25 8.54 1.26
N SER A 127 -10.47 7.54 0.85
CA SER A 127 -9.58 7.68 -0.32
C SER A 127 -10.35 7.91 -1.61
N SER A 128 -11.50 7.25 -1.80
CA SER A 128 -12.36 7.43 -2.96
C SER A 128 -12.95 8.84 -3.01
N ILE A 129 -13.43 9.37 -1.88
CA ILE A 129 -13.90 10.76 -1.78
C ILE A 129 -12.78 11.75 -2.11
N CYS A 130 -11.58 11.55 -1.56
CA CYS A 130 -10.43 12.41 -1.90
C CYS A 130 -10.08 12.34 -3.39
N THR A 131 -10.30 11.19 -4.04
CA THR A 131 -10.07 11.05 -5.49
C THR A 131 -11.10 11.83 -6.28
N SER A 132 -12.39 11.71 -5.95
CA SER A 132 -13.47 12.46 -6.62
C SER A 132 -13.43 13.97 -6.40
N LEU A 133 -12.70 14.45 -5.39
CA LEU A 133 -12.47 15.88 -5.15
C LEU A 133 -11.25 16.42 -5.92
N VAL A 134 -10.37 15.54 -6.39
CA VAL A 134 -9.16 15.90 -7.16
C VAL A 134 -9.42 15.81 -8.67
N GLU A 135 -10.24 14.85 -9.11
CA GLU A 135 -10.74 14.71 -10.49
C GLU A 135 -11.79 15.77 -10.82
#